data_AF-A0AAE6M9N3-F1
#
_entry.id   AF-A0AAE6M9N3-F1
#
_cell.length_a   1.000
_cell.length_b   1.000
_cell.length_c   1.000
_cell.angle_alpha   90.00
_cell.angle_beta   90.00
_cell.angle_gamma   90.00
#
_symmetry.space_group_name_H-M   'P 1'
#
loop_
_entity.id
_entity.type
_entity.pdbx_description
1 polymer ?
#
loop_
_entity_poly.entity_id
_entity_poly.type
_entity_poly.pdbx_seq_one_letter_code
_entity_poly.pdbx_strand_id
1 'polypeptide(L)'
;MNYFENWQKIKADGASLDFYKKTENQTELIGFDSSRCIPPEPMVNAVIALNFIKDKNIKVVMINHKFPAGLIPKIEDKFDYTSESLEDGNVRLIFSLKDGAQSSLLDTKCECHG
;
A
#
# COMPACT_ATOMS: atom_id res chain seq x y z
N MET A 1 -16.75 -7.12 6.33
CA MET A 1 -16.60 -7.67 4.97
C MET A 1 -15.19 -8.23 4.82
N ASN A 2 -15.00 -9.31 4.06
CA ASN A 2 -13.66 -9.79 3.72
C ASN A 2 -13.30 -9.31 2.31
N TYR A 3 -12.54 -8.21 2.22
CA TYR A 3 -12.19 -7.59 0.92
C TYR A 3 -11.23 -8.46 0.08
N PHE A 4 -10.60 -9.47 0.68
CA PHE A 4 -9.54 -10.29 0.06
C PHE A 4 -9.86 -11.79 0.08
N GLU A 5 -11.13 -12.18 0.15
CA GLU A 5 -11.57 -13.58 0.27
C GLU A 5 -11.02 -14.52 -0.82
N ASN A 6 -10.85 -14.02 -2.05
CA ASN A 6 -10.34 -14.78 -3.19
C ASN A 6 -8.87 -14.49 -3.52
N TRP A 7 -8.12 -13.98 -2.54
CA TRP A 7 -6.71 -13.62 -2.72
C TRP A 7 -5.83 -14.59 -1.94
N GLN A 8 -4.64 -14.86 -2.47
CA GLN A 8 -3.67 -15.73 -1.83
C GLN A 8 -2.95 -15.00 -0.70
N LYS A 9 -3.06 -15.48 0.53
CA LYS A 9 -2.30 -14.93 1.66
C LYS A 9 -0.79 -15.04 1.42
N ILE A 10 -0.05 -13.99 1.74
CA ILE A 10 1.41 -13.91 1.64
C ILE A 10 2.04 -13.51 2.96
N LYS A 11 3.32 -13.82 3.12
CA LYS A 11 4.11 -13.32 4.25
C LYS A 11 4.66 -11.94 3.92
N ALA A 12 4.35 -10.96 4.78
CA ALA A 12 4.98 -9.65 4.79
C ALA A 12 5.81 -9.54 6.06
N ASP A 13 7.14 -9.46 5.92
CA ASP A 13 8.03 -9.40 7.08
C ASP A 13 7.92 -8.04 7.76
N GLY A 14 7.81 -8.03 9.09
CA GLY A 14 7.57 -6.83 9.89
C GLY A 14 6.12 -6.31 9.87
N ALA A 15 5.21 -6.95 9.15
CA ALA A 15 3.79 -6.57 9.15
C ALA A 15 3.05 -7.14 10.37
N SER A 16 2.17 -6.34 10.96
CA SER A 16 1.21 -6.80 11.98
C SER A 16 -0.07 -7.36 11.36
N LEU A 17 -0.32 -7.04 10.08
CA LEU A 17 -1.55 -7.39 9.36
C LEU A 17 -1.31 -8.49 8.35
N ASP A 18 -2.39 -9.17 7.99
CA ASP A 18 -2.38 -10.16 6.94
C ASP A 18 -2.36 -9.48 5.56
N PHE A 19 -1.41 -9.92 4.75
CA PHE A 19 -1.26 -9.50 3.36
C PHE A 19 -1.77 -10.59 2.43
N TYR A 20 -2.36 -10.15 1.33
CA TYR A 20 -2.91 -11.02 0.31
C TYR A 20 -2.40 -10.58 -1.06
N LYS A 21 -2.32 -11.50 -2.02
CA LYS A 21 -1.98 -11.20 -3.40
C LYS A 21 -2.97 -11.82 -4.37
N LYS A 22 -3.13 -11.19 -5.52
CA LYS A 22 -3.89 -11.71 -6.67
C LYS A 22 -3.22 -11.25 -7.95
N THR A 23 -3.17 -12.13 -8.95
CA THR A 23 -2.68 -11.75 -10.28
C THR A 23 -3.87 -11.58 -11.22
N GLU A 24 -4.01 -10.42 -11.84
CA GLU A 24 -5.07 -10.11 -12.80
C GLU A 24 -4.46 -9.48 -14.05
N ASN A 25 -4.69 -10.05 -15.23
CA ASN A 25 -4.23 -9.49 -16.51
C ASN A 25 -2.74 -9.08 -16.49
N GLN A 26 -1.88 -9.97 -15.98
CA GLN A 26 -0.43 -9.76 -15.82
C GLN A 26 -0.02 -8.66 -14.81
N THR A 27 -0.98 -8.11 -14.06
CA THR A 27 -0.74 -7.19 -12.94
C THR A 27 -0.84 -7.95 -11.62
N GLU A 28 0.16 -7.83 -10.76
CA GLU A 28 0.12 -8.34 -9.40
C GLU A 28 -0.49 -7.29 -8.47
N LEU A 29 -1.59 -7.66 -7.82
CA LEU A 29 -2.28 -6.85 -6.82
C LEU A 29 -1.92 -7.38 -5.44
N ILE A 30 -1.49 -6.50 -4.54
CA ILE A 30 -1.13 -6.85 -3.16
C ILE A 30 -2.01 -6.06 -2.22
N GLY A 31 -2.77 -6.75 -1.38
CA GLY A 31 -3.85 -6.17 -0.60
C GLY A 31 -3.70 -6.40 0.89
N PHE A 32 -4.11 -5.43 1.70
CA PHE A 32 -4.25 -5.58 3.14
C PHE A 32 -5.40 -4.71 3.68
N ASP A 33 -6.04 -5.18 4.75
CA ASP A 33 -7.11 -4.46 5.44
C ASP A 33 -6.59 -3.83 6.73
N SER A 34 -6.65 -2.51 6.79
CA SER A 34 -6.27 -1.71 7.96
C SER A 34 -7.45 -0.89 8.50
N SER A 35 -8.68 -1.16 8.03
CA SER A 35 -9.89 -0.45 8.44
C SER A 35 -10.15 -0.48 9.95
N ARG A 36 -9.61 -1.47 10.66
CA ARG A 36 -9.76 -1.63 12.11
C ARG A 36 -8.56 -1.12 12.91
N CYS A 37 -7.52 -0.62 12.24
CA CYS A 37 -6.27 -0.20 12.88
C CYS A 37 -6.25 1.30 13.14
N ILE A 38 -5.60 1.69 14.24
CA ILE A 38 -5.40 3.09 14.61
C ILE A 38 -3.93 3.45 14.33
N PRO A 39 -3.63 4.67 13.84
CA PRO A 39 -2.25 5.15 13.68
C PRO A 39 -1.39 4.91 14.94
N PRO A 40 -0.12 4.46 14.82
CA PRO A 40 0.69 4.42 13.60
C PRO A 40 0.68 3.08 12.83
N GLU A 41 0.05 2.03 13.35
CA GLU A 41 0.02 0.70 12.74
C GLU A 41 -0.38 0.65 11.24
N PRO A 42 -1.47 1.31 10.78
CA PRO A 42 -1.83 1.33 9.36
C PRO A 42 -0.75 1.97 8.49
N MET A 43 0.03 2.93 9.02
CA MET A 43 1.10 3.58 8.26
C MET A 43 2.30 2.65 8.07
N VAL A 44 2.68 1.88 9.10
CA VAL A 44 3.79 0.92 9.02
C VAL A 44 3.46 -0.17 7.99
N ASN A 45 2.26 -0.74 8.07
CA ASN A 45 1.82 -1.75 7.10
C ASN A 45 1.72 -1.17 5.68
N ALA A 46 1.28 0.08 5.52
CA ALA A 46 1.26 0.73 4.21
C ALA A 46 2.67 0.88 3.62
N VAL A 47 3.67 1.27 4.41
CA VAL A 47 5.06 1.35 3.92
C VAL A 47 5.58 -0.03 3.53
N ILE A 48 5.30 -1.07 4.32
CA ILE A 48 5.67 -2.46 3.98
C ILE A 48 4.97 -2.89 2.67
N ALA A 49 3.69 -2.55 2.51
CA ALA A 49 2.93 -2.81 1.30
C ALA A 49 3.57 -2.19 0.06
N LEU A 50 3.91 -0.90 0.14
CA LEU A 50 4.48 -0.15 -0.97
C LEU A 50 5.86 -0.67 -1.39
N ASN A 51 6.65 -1.24 -0.46
CA ASN A 51 7.92 -1.89 -0.79
C ASN A 51 7.76 -3.13 -1.70
N PHE A 52 6.55 -3.69 -1.83
CA PHE A 52 6.31 -4.74 -2.81
C PHE A 52 6.16 -4.22 -4.24
N ILE A 53 5.85 -2.94 -4.44
CA ILE A 53 5.68 -2.35 -5.77
C ILE A 53 7.06 -2.18 -6.39
N LYS A 54 7.53 -3.19 -7.13
CA LYS A 54 8.85 -3.16 -7.80
C LYS A 54 8.81 -2.50 -9.17
N ASP A 55 7.66 -2.56 -9.83
CA ASP A 55 7.40 -2.06 -11.16
C ASP A 55 5.92 -1.73 -11.34
N LYS A 56 5.55 -1.14 -12.48
CA LYS A 56 4.20 -0.68 -12.80
C LYS A 56 3.14 -1.79 -12.89
N ASN A 57 3.56 -3.05 -13.05
CA ASN A 57 2.66 -4.19 -13.05
C ASN A 57 2.31 -4.63 -11.63
N ILE A 58 2.90 -4.03 -10.60
CA ILE A 58 2.56 -4.31 -9.21
C ILE A 58 1.76 -3.14 -8.65
N LYS A 59 0.61 -3.43 -8.04
CA LYS A 59 -0.28 -2.45 -7.42
C LYS A 59 -0.62 -2.87 -6.01
N VAL A 60 -0.73 -1.90 -5.11
CA VAL A 60 -1.11 -2.15 -3.73
C VAL A 60 -2.53 -1.66 -3.48
N VAL A 61 -3.37 -2.51 -2.88
CA VAL A 61 -4.75 -2.22 -2.53
C VAL A 61 -4.87 -2.16 -1.00
N MET A 62 -4.98 -0.96 -0.46
CA MET A 62 -5.15 -0.72 0.97
C MET A 62 -6.62 -0.42 1.25
N ILE A 63 -7.21 -1.09 2.25
CA ILE A 63 -8.50 -0.68 2.82
C ILE A 63 -8.24 0.02 4.14
N ASN A 64 -8.80 1.22 4.32
CA ASN A 64 -8.62 2.01 5.53
C ASN A 64 -9.95 2.59 6.00
N HIS A 65 -10.06 2.92 7.28
CA HIS A 65 -11.25 3.56 7.84
C HIS A 65 -11.46 4.97 7.27
N LYS A 66 -10.36 5.69 7.02
CA LYS A 66 -10.35 7.03 6.44
C LYS A 66 -9.18 7.20 5.48
N PHE A 67 -9.27 8.22 4.63
CA PHE A 67 -8.16 8.60 3.75
C PHE A 67 -6.90 8.99 4.57
N PRO A 68 -5.74 8.36 4.35
CA PRO A 68 -4.52 8.59 5.12
C PRO A 68 -3.77 9.82 4.59
N ALA A 69 -4.32 11.01 4.83
CA ALA A 69 -3.78 12.28 4.32
C ALA A 69 -2.31 12.54 4.70
N GLY A 70 -1.82 11.97 5.82
CA GLY A 70 -0.42 12.10 6.24
C GLY A 70 0.57 11.16 5.55
N LEU A 71 0.09 10.11 4.87
CA LEU A 71 0.95 9.17 4.14
C LEU A 71 1.19 9.65 2.70
N ILE A 72 0.14 10.15 2.05
CA ILE A 72 0.18 10.62 0.65
C ILE A 72 1.38 11.53 0.35
N PRO A 73 1.63 12.61 1.10
CA PRO A 73 2.76 13.51 0.81
C PRO A 73 4.14 12.87 0.90
N LYS A 74 4.26 11.73 1.57
CA LYS A 74 5.54 11.00 1.70
C LYS A 74 5.82 10.09 0.52
N ILE A 75 4.78 9.70 -0.21
CA ILE A 75 4.86 8.69 -1.26
C ILE A 75 4.44 9.22 -2.63
N GLU A 76 3.78 10.39 -2.69
CA GLU A 76 3.27 10.99 -3.93
C GLU A 76 4.37 11.33 -4.94
N ASP A 77 5.63 11.49 -4.51
CA ASP A 77 6.78 11.67 -5.40
C ASP A 77 7.02 10.41 -6.26
N LYS A 78 6.85 9.22 -5.67
CA LYS A 78 7.21 7.93 -6.29
C LYS A 78 6.00 7.12 -6.77
N PHE A 79 4.83 7.33 -6.18
CA PHE A 79 3.64 6.53 -6.40
C PHE A 79 2.45 7.41 -6.76
N ASP A 80 1.66 6.93 -7.71
CA ASP A 80 0.30 7.41 -7.94
C ASP A 80 -0.67 6.63 -7.05
N TYR A 81 -1.80 7.27 -6.72
CA TYR A 81 -2.86 6.62 -5.98
C TYR A 81 -4.23 6.96 -6.57
N THR A 82 -5.16 6.01 -6.43
CA THR A 82 -6.58 6.22 -6.67
C THR A 82 -7.34 5.88 -5.39
N SER A 83 -8.24 6.76 -4.97
CA SER A 83 -9.11 6.54 -3.81
C SER A 83 -10.54 6.29 -4.24
N GLU A 84 -11.19 5.31 -3.63
CA GLU A 84 -12.57 4.94 -3.86
C GLU A 84 -13.27 4.80 -2.50
N SER A 85 -14.40 5.49 -2.33
CA SER A 85 -15.23 5.36 -1.12
C SER A 85 -16.05 4.08 -1.20
N LEU A 86 -16.01 3.27 -0.15
CA LEU A 86 -16.77 2.03 -0.04
C LEU A 86 -18.09 2.30 0.71
N GLU A 87 -19.09 1.45 0.46
CA GLU A 87 -20.44 1.57 1.00
C GLU A 87 -20.50 1.52 2.53
N ASP A 88 -19.50 0.87 3.16
CA ASP A 88 -19.36 0.73 4.62
C ASP A 88 -18.72 1.97 5.29
N GLY A 89 -18.43 3.03 4.52
CA GLY A 89 -17.73 4.23 4.99
C GLY A 89 -16.21 4.12 5.01
N ASN A 90 -15.67 2.92 4.74
CA ASN A 90 -14.25 2.69 4.52
C ASN A 90 -13.79 3.29 3.18
N VAL A 91 -12.48 3.49 3.03
CA VAL A 91 -11.85 3.99 1.82
C VAL A 91 -10.89 2.95 1.28
N ARG A 92 -11.02 2.63 0.00
CA ARG A 92 -10.08 1.81 -0.75
C ARG A 92 -9.08 2.70 -1.47
N LEU A 93 -7.81 2.39 -1.32
CA LEU A 93 -6.70 3.08 -1.97
C LEU A 93 -5.94 2.08 -2.83
N ILE A 94 -5.71 2.46 -4.09
CA ILE A 94 -4.92 1.66 -5.03
C ILE A 94 -3.68 2.47 -5.37
N PHE A 95 -2.51 1.97 -4.99
CA PHE A 95 -1.22 2.58 -5.28
C PHE A 95 -0.54 1.90 -6.46
N SER A 96 0.13 2.68 -7.29
CA SER A 96 0.94 2.21 -8.42
C SER A 96 2.21 3.02 -8.56
N LEU A 97 3.28 2.42 -9.09
CA LEU A 97 4.52 3.13 -9.36
C LEU A 97 4.33 4.19 -10.45
N LYS A 98 4.88 5.39 -10.24
CA LYS A 98 4.94 6.44 -11.27
C LYS A 98 5.89 6.05 -12.39
N ASP A 99 5.60 6.52 -13.61
CA ASP A 99 6.50 6.32 -14.75
C ASP A 99 7.83 7.06 -14.50
N GLY A 100 8.94 6.33 -14.59
CA GLY A 100 10.29 6.84 -14.27
C GLY A 100 10.67 6.84 -12.79
N ALA A 101 9.77 6.50 -11.87
CA ALA A 101 10.08 6.39 -10.45
C ALA A 101 10.77 5.07 -10.10
N GLN A 102 11.72 5.11 -9.16
CA GLN A 102 12.37 3.92 -8.60
C GLN A 102 11.55 3.42 -7.40
N SER A 103 11.27 2.12 -7.37
CA SER A 103 10.44 1.43 -6.37
C SER A 103 11.00 1.40 -4.95
N SER A 104 12.29 1.77 -4.76
CA SER A 104 12.89 1.76 -3.43
C SER A 104 12.44 2.97 -2.62
N LEU A 105 11.51 2.76 -1.68
CA LEU A 105 11.21 3.70 -0.59
C LEU A 105 12.37 3.81 0.41
N LEU A 106 13.28 2.82 0.41
CA LEU A 106 14.46 2.72 1.26
C LEU A 106 15.74 3.22 0.56
N ASP A 107 15.65 4.25 -0.29
CA ASP A 107 16.83 5.08 -0.50
C ASP A 107 16.92 6.04 0.70
N THR A 108 17.46 5.53 1.80
CA THR A 108 17.94 6.36 2.90
C THR A 108 19.17 7.13 2.39
N LYS A 109 18.96 8.12 1.53
CA LYS A 109 19.77 9.33 1.52
C LYS A 109 19.32 10.19 2.69
N CYS A 110 19.53 9.68 3.92
CA CYS A 110 19.88 10.57 5.02
C CYS A 110 21.30 11.04 4.70
N GLU A 111 21.40 12.06 3.85
CA GLU A 111 22.60 12.88 3.82
C GLU A 111 22.62 13.61 5.17
N CYS A 112 23.32 13.03 6.14
CA CYS A 112 23.79 13.76 7.32
C CYS A 112 24.51 15.01 6.83
N HIS A 113 23.88 16.17 6.96
CA HIS A 113 24.63 17.41 7.05
C HIS A 113 25.24 17.42 8.45
N GLY A 114 26.56 17.18 8.50
CA GLY A 114 27.39 17.51 9.67
C GLY A 114 27.56 19.03 9.82
#